data_AF-A0A968Q280-F1
#
_entry.id   AF-A0A968Q280-F1
#
_cell.length_a   1.000
_cell.length_b   1.000
_cell.length_c   1.000
_cell.angle_alpha   90.00
_cell.angle_beta   90.00
_cell.angle_gamma   90.00
#
_symmetry.space_group_name_H-M   'P 1'
#
loop_
_entity.id
_entity.type
_entity.pdbx_description
1 polymer ?
#
loop_
_entity_poly.entity_id
_entity_poly.type
_entity_poly.pdbx_seq_one_letter_code
_entity_poly.pdbx_strand_id
1 'polypeptide(L)'
;MTTNPPRLNRVTHWLQQRQRNVLNSAFSDAQAIKALEDQYYQGGKIAYSPDQSKTVYDYVRSLRDRKLLQIRTNLTQFRLNSFLLNQSPRPETETLDSSGPGPEAVAADVLAKLDYIELVIGSIGNR
;
A
#
# COMPACT_ATOMS: atom_id res chain seq x y z
N MET A 1 4.78 -44.25 -9.40
CA MET A 1 3.80 -43.30 -8.84
C MET A 1 4.53 -41.98 -8.60
N THR A 2 4.28 -40.96 -9.43
CA THR A 2 4.96 -39.65 -9.34
C THR A 2 4.06 -38.63 -8.65
N THR A 3 4.21 -38.45 -7.34
CA THR A 3 3.49 -37.41 -6.61
C THR A 3 4.18 -36.06 -6.87
N ASN A 4 3.67 -35.29 -7.82
CA ASN A 4 4.08 -33.90 -8.03
C ASN A 4 3.05 -33.00 -7.35
N PRO A 5 3.41 -32.33 -6.24
CA PRO A 5 3.01 -30.92 -6.16
C PRO A 5 3.98 -30.04 -5.35
N PRO A 6 4.86 -29.25 -5.99
CA PRO A 6 5.48 -28.09 -5.37
C PRO A 6 5.09 -26.77 -6.07
N ARG A 7 4.04 -26.76 -6.90
CA ARG A 7 3.59 -25.57 -7.64
C ARG A 7 2.62 -24.70 -6.85
N LEU A 8 1.65 -25.30 -6.15
CA LEU A 8 0.64 -24.57 -5.38
C LEU A 8 1.27 -23.75 -4.24
N ASN A 9 2.24 -24.33 -3.51
CA ASN A 9 2.95 -23.63 -2.43
C ASN A 9 3.78 -22.44 -2.93
N ARG A 10 4.34 -22.54 -4.15
CA ARG A 10 5.08 -21.42 -4.77
C ARG A 10 4.15 -20.28 -5.18
N VAL A 11 2.95 -20.60 -5.65
CA VAL A 11 1.93 -19.59 -6.02
C VAL A 11 1.43 -18.85 -4.78
N THR A 12 1.16 -19.55 -3.68
CA THR A 12 0.72 -18.92 -2.42
C THR A 12 1.80 -18.02 -1.81
N HIS A 13 3.05 -18.49 -1.75
CA HIS A 13 4.16 -17.65 -1.27
C HIS A 13 4.43 -16.44 -2.16
N TRP A 14 4.41 -16.62 -3.50
CA TRP A 14 4.54 -15.51 -4.44
C TRP A 14 3.40 -14.49 -4.27
N LEU A 15 2.17 -14.95 -4.06
CA LEU A 15 1.01 -14.10 -3.86
C LEU A 15 1.08 -13.33 -2.54
N GLN A 16 1.52 -13.96 -1.46
CA GLN A 16 1.78 -13.30 -0.18
C GLN A 16 2.88 -12.23 -0.30
N GLN A 17 3.98 -12.55 -0.99
CA GLN A 17 5.05 -11.58 -1.24
C GLN A 17 4.55 -10.41 -2.09
N ARG A 18 3.77 -10.69 -3.13
CA ARG A 18 3.16 -9.67 -3.99
C ARG A 18 2.25 -8.75 -3.18
N GLN A 19 1.43 -9.30 -2.28
CA GLN A 19 0.53 -8.52 -1.44
C GLN A 19 1.31 -7.54 -0.55
N ARG A 20 2.41 -7.98 0.08
CA ARG A 20 3.29 -7.10 0.87
C ARG A 20 3.92 -5.99 0.02
N ASN A 21 4.41 -6.35 -1.17
CA ASN A 21 5.02 -5.37 -2.09
C ASN A 21 4.02 -4.29 -2.51
N VAL A 22 2.79 -4.68 -2.87
CA VAL A 22 1.74 -3.75 -3.28
C VAL A 22 1.35 -2.80 -2.14
N LEU A 23 1.24 -3.30 -0.91
CA LEU A 23 0.97 -2.47 0.26
C LEU A 23 2.13 -1.50 0.55
N ASN A 24 3.37 -1.98 0.48
CA ASN A 24 4.55 -1.14 0.67
C ASN A 24 4.66 -0.05 -0.41
N SER A 25 4.29 -0.36 -1.66
CA SER A 25 4.22 0.65 -2.73
C SER A 25 3.17 1.71 -2.45
N ALA A 26 1.96 1.33 -2.02
CA ALA A 26 0.93 2.29 -1.61
C ALA A 26 1.39 3.18 -0.44
N PHE A 27 2.06 2.59 0.55
CA PHE A 27 2.62 3.32 1.67
C PHE A 27 3.71 4.31 1.24
N SER A 28 4.64 3.89 0.39
CA SER A 28 5.68 4.75 -0.17
C SER A 28 5.10 5.91 -0.99
N ASP A 29 4.05 5.66 -1.78
CA ASP A 29 3.37 6.72 -2.53
C ASP A 29 2.66 7.71 -1.60
N ALA A 30 2.09 7.25 -0.49
CA ALA A 30 1.51 8.11 0.54
C ALA A 30 2.57 8.98 1.23
N GLN A 31 3.75 8.42 1.53
CA GLN A 31 4.90 9.19 2.01
C GLN A 31 5.37 10.22 0.98
N ALA A 32 5.38 9.88 -0.30
CA ALA A 32 5.75 10.81 -1.37
C ALA A 32 4.76 11.99 -1.46
N ILE A 33 3.46 11.76 -1.24
CA ILE A 33 2.48 12.85 -1.14
C ILE A 33 2.80 13.76 0.05
N LYS A 34 3.11 13.20 1.23
CA LYS A 34 3.53 14.01 2.38
C LYS A 34 4.81 14.80 2.12
N ALA A 35 5.79 14.22 1.47
CA ALA A 35 7.00 14.94 1.08
C ALA A 35 6.70 16.13 0.14
N LEU A 36 5.72 16.02 -0.77
CA LEU A 36 5.27 17.14 -1.59
C LEU A 36 4.58 18.24 -0.75
N GLU A 37 3.78 17.87 0.25
CA GLU A 37 3.17 18.81 1.19
C GLU A 37 4.23 19.55 2.01
N ASP A 38 5.21 18.83 2.55
CA ASP A 38 6.31 19.41 3.31
C ASP A 38 7.16 20.38 2.46
N GLN A 39 7.50 19.95 1.23
CA GLN A 39 8.37 20.71 0.35
C GLN A 39 7.72 21.99 -0.22
N TYR A 40 6.45 21.92 -0.63
CA TYR A 40 5.79 23.01 -1.36
C TYR A 40 4.77 23.79 -0.54
N TYR A 41 4.30 23.23 0.58
CA TYR A 41 3.20 23.76 1.38
C TYR A 41 3.50 23.80 2.88
N GLN A 42 4.76 23.63 3.31
CA GLN A 42 5.18 23.66 4.72
C GLN A 42 4.42 22.63 5.59
N GLY A 43 4.10 21.47 5.00
CA GLY A 43 3.31 20.41 5.63
C GLY A 43 1.80 20.65 5.58
N GLY A 44 1.38 21.78 5.00
CA GLY A 44 0.01 22.10 4.68
C GLY A 44 -0.50 21.31 3.48
N LYS A 45 -1.83 21.29 3.32
CA LYS A 45 -2.48 20.60 2.20
C LYS A 45 -2.14 21.28 0.87
N ILE A 46 -2.00 20.47 -0.18
CA ILE A 46 -1.86 20.96 -1.56
C ILE A 46 -3.16 21.65 -2.00
N ALA A 47 -3.21 22.97 -1.86
CA ALA A 47 -4.31 23.84 -2.21
C ALA A 47 -3.82 25.04 -3.03
N TYR A 48 -4.69 25.61 -3.85
CA TYR A 48 -4.35 26.82 -4.59
C TYR A 48 -4.30 28.01 -3.62
N SER A 49 -3.19 28.74 -3.64
CA SER A 49 -3.04 30.02 -2.95
C SER A 49 -2.79 31.12 -3.99
N PRO A 50 -3.38 32.32 -3.85
CA PRO A 50 -3.10 33.45 -4.74
C PRO A 50 -1.63 33.89 -4.68
N ASP A 51 -0.92 33.61 -3.59
CA ASP A 51 0.51 33.89 -3.43
C ASP A 51 1.42 32.88 -4.14
N GLN A 52 0.85 31.77 -4.65
CA GLN A 52 1.58 30.71 -5.32
C GLN A 52 1.42 30.80 -6.84
N SER A 53 2.52 30.57 -7.58
CA SER A 53 2.45 30.44 -9.03
C SER A 53 1.51 29.31 -9.43
N LYS A 54 0.54 29.63 -10.30
CA LYS A 54 -0.41 28.66 -10.86
C LYS A 54 0.29 27.46 -11.48
N THR A 55 1.41 27.69 -12.17
CA THR A 55 2.22 26.61 -12.78
C THR A 55 2.80 25.65 -11.75
N VAL A 56 3.29 26.17 -10.62
CA VAL A 56 3.82 25.35 -9.51
C VAL A 56 2.69 24.55 -8.86
N TYR A 57 1.54 25.19 -8.61
CA TYR A 57 0.36 24.50 -8.11
C TYR A 57 -0.09 23.37 -9.05
N ASP A 58 -0.23 23.65 -10.35
CA ASP A 58 -0.67 22.66 -11.34
C ASP A 58 0.33 21.49 -11.44
N TYR A 59 1.63 21.78 -11.37
CA TYR A 59 2.69 20.78 -11.32
C TYR A 59 2.57 19.87 -10.10
N VAL A 60 2.55 20.43 -8.88
CA VAL A 60 2.49 19.64 -7.64
C VAL A 60 1.17 18.88 -7.54
N ARG A 61 0.06 19.50 -7.97
CA ARG A 61 -1.24 18.83 -8.09
C ARG A 61 -1.16 17.61 -9.01
N SER A 62 -0.54 17.75 -10.18
CA SER A 62 -0.42 16.63 -11.13
C SER A 62 0.40 15.46 -10.56
N LEU A 63 1.45 15.75 -9.78
CA LEU A 63 2.25 14.73 -9.10
C LEU A 63 1.44 14.01 -8.02
N ARG A 64 0.72 14.76 -7.17
CA ARG A 64 -0.18 14.21 -6.17
C ARG A 64 -1.24 13.31 -6.79
N ASP A 65 -1.89 13.77 -7.85
CA ASP A 65 -2.98 13.04 -8.48
C ASP A 65 -2.48 11.71 -9.11
N ARG A 66 -1.25 11.69 -9.67
CA ARG A 66 -0.59 10.44 -10.11
C ARG A 66 -0.34 9.49 -8.94
N LYS A 67 0.14 9.99 -7.81
CA LYS A 67 0.40 9.18 -6.61
C LYS A 67 -0.89 8.62 -6.02
N LEU A 68 -1.96 9.41 -5.96
CA LEU A 68 -3.28 8.95 -5.55
C LEU A 68 -3.81 7.83 -6.44
N LEU A 69 -3.62 7.93 -7.76
CA LEU A 69 -4.01 6.87 -8.69
C LEU A 69 -3.23 5.58 -8.42
N GLN A 70 -1.92 5.67 -8.17
CA GLN A 70 -1.07 4.53 -7.82
C GLN A 70 -1.52 3.89 -6.50
N ILE A 71 -1.76 4.68 -5.47
CA ILE A 71 -2.29 4.22 -4.17
C ILE A 71 -3.61 3.47 -4.35
N ARG A 72 -4.59 4.06 -5.05
CA ARG A 72 -5.90 3.42 -5.30
C ARG A 72 -5.77 2.11 -6.06
N THR A 73 -4.92 2.08 -7.08
CA THR A 73 -4.65 0.88 -7.89
C THR A 73 -4.03 -0.22 -7.02
N ASN A 74 -3.05 0.14 -6.19
CA ASN A 74 -2.37 -0.78 -5.29
C ASN A 74 -3.34 -1.31 -4.21
N LEU A 75 -4.14 -0.46 -3.58
CA LEU A 75 -5.16 -0.89 -2.61
C LEU A 75 -6.21 -1.81 -3.24
N THR A 76 -6.62 -1.55 -4.49
CA THR A 76 -7.54 -2.42 -5.23
C THR A 76 -6.91 -3.79 -5.47
N GLN A 77 -5.67 -3.83 -5.95
CA GLN A 77 -4.92 -5.09 -6.12
C GLN A 77 -4.73 -5.83 -4.79
N PHE A 78 -4.45 -5.11 -3.70
CA PHE A 78 -4.32 -5.69 -2.36
C PHE A 78 -5.62 -6.36 -1.92
N ARG A 79 -6.77 -5.69 -2.07
CA ARG A 79 -8.10 -6.23 -1.72
C ARG A 79 -8.45 -7.46 -2.56
N LEU A 80 -8.20 -7.41 -3.87
CA LEU A 80 -8.43 -8.55 -4.77
C LEU A 80 -7.56 -9.76 -4.40
N ASN A 81 -6.27 -9.54 -4.14
CA ASN A 81 -5.36 -10.62 -3.75
C ASN A 81 -5.72 -11.21 -2.38
N SER A 82 -6.15 -10.38 -1.43
CA SER A 82 -6.62 -10.83 -0.11
C SER A 82 -7.84 -11.74 -0.23
N PHE A 83 -8.78 -11.38 -1.10
CA PHE A 83 -9.97 -12.19 -1.37
C PHE A 83 -9.62 -13.55 -1.97
N LEU A 84 -8.70 -13.59 -2.94
CA LEU A 84 -8.23 -14.84 -3.56
C LEU A 84 -7.46 -15.75 -2.58
N LEU A 85 -6.66 -15.17 -1.68
CA LEU A 85 -5.97 -15.92 -0.63
C LEU A 85 -6.94 -16.54 0.38
N ASN A 86 -8.00 -15.82 0.75
CA ASN A 86 -9.03 -16.32 1.66
C ASN A 86 -9.90 -17.45 1.06
N GLN A 87 -9.94 -17.56 -0.27
CA GLN A 87 -10.68 -18.62 -0.98
C GLN A 87 -9.88 -19.90 -1.19
N SER A 88 -8.56 -19.86 -1.06
CA SER A 88 -7.72 -21.06 -1.19
C SER A 88 -7.87 -21.89 0.09
N PRO A 89 -8.22 -23.19 0.00
CA PRO A 89 -8.25 -24.06 1.18
C PRO A 89 -6.86 -24.04 1.82
N ARG A 90 -6.81 -23.48 3.04
CA ARG A 90 -5.60 -23.38 3.85
C ARG A 90 -5.03 -24.80 3.98
N PRO A 91 -3.87 -25.12 3.38
CA PRO A 91 -3.18 -26.32 3.78
C PRO A 91 -2.76 -26.07 5.22
N GLU A 92 -3.40 -26.77 6.15
CA GLU A 92 -2.97 -26.87 7.53
C GLU A 92 -1.60 -27.52 7.50
N THR A 93 -0.50 -26.78 7.61
CA THR A 93 0.74 -27.36 8.12
C THR A 93 1.78 -26.33 8.52
N GLU A 94 2.44 -26.69 9.62
CA GLU A 94 3.84 -26.43 9.94
C GLU A 94 4.17 -25.05 10.54
N THR A 95 4.11 -25.06 11.86
CA THR A 95 5.11 -24.43 12.74
C THR A 95 6.52 -24.69 12.20
N LEU A 96 7.03 -23.80 11.35
CA LEU A 96 8.42 -23.82 10.91
C LEU A 96 9.11 -22.54 11.37
N ASP A 97 9.94 -22.73 12.39
CA ASP A 97 11.02 -21.89 12.91
C ASP A 97 10.81 -20.38 13.01
N SER A 98 10.55 -20.01 14.27
CA SER A 98 10.49 -18.66 14.80
C SER A 98 11.88 -17.99 14.77
N SER A 99 12.17 -17.29 13.67
CA SER A 99 13.16 -16.20 13.65
C SER A 99 12.66 -14.97 12.87
N GLY A 100 11.40 -15.01 12.41
CA GLY A 100 10.70 -13.86 11.85
C GLY A 100 9.77 -13.22 12.86
N PRO A 101 9.39 -11.93 12.67
CA PRO A 101 8.35 -11.31 13.47
C PRO A 101 7.09 -12.19 13.45
N GLY A 102 6.53 -12.44 14.63
CA GLY A 102 5.33 -13.27 14.77
C GLY A 102 4.16 -12.75 13.93
N PRO A 103 3.16 -13.60 13.64
CA PRO A 103 2.01 -13.23 12.80
C PRO A 103 1.27 -11.98 13.30
N GLU A 104 1.28 -11.74 14.60
CA GLU A 104 0.73 -10.53 15.24
C GLU A 104 1.48 -9.25 14.85
N ALA A 105 2.82 -9.25 14.88
CA ALA A 105 3.63 -8.10 14.51
C ALA A 105 3.49 -7.76 13.00
N VAL A 106 3.34 -8.77 12.15
CA VAL A 106 3.06 -8.57 10.72
C VAL A 106 1.68 -7.96 10.51
N ALA A 107 0.67 -8.41 11.25
CA ALA A 107 -0.68 -7.85 11.18
C ALA A 107 -0.70 -6.39 11.64
N ALA A 108 -0.02 -6.07 12.75
CA ALA A 108 0.09 -4.71 13.26
C ALA A 108 0.77 -3.76 12.25
N ASP A 109 1.86 -4.18 11.60
CA ASP A 109 2.52 -3.39 10.55
C ASP A 109 1.60 -3.13 9.34
N VAL A 110 0.84 -4.13 8.90
CA VAL A 110 -0.12 -3.99 7.81
C VAL A 110 -1.20 -2.97 8.15
N LEU A 111 -1.77 -3.07 9.36
CA LEU A 111 -2.81 -2.14 9.82
C LEU A 111 -2.26 -0.71 9.93
N ALA A 112 -1.09 -0.53 10.55
CA ALA A 112 -0.46 0.78 10.66
C ALA A 112 -0.21 1.45 9.30
N LYS A 113 0.23 0.67 8.29
CA LYS A 113 0.40 1.17 6.92
C LYS A 113 -0.91 1.56 6.27
N LEU A 114 -1.97 0.76 6.46
CA LEU A 114 -3.29 1.07 5.93
C LEU A 114 -3.87 2.34 6.57
N ASP A 115 -3.80 2.46 7.89
CA ASP A 115 -4.24 3.65 8.63
C ASP A 115 -3.51 4.91 8.15
N TYR A 116 -2.19 4.82 7.96
CA TYR A 116 -1.43 5.95 7.42
C TYR A 116 -1.87 6.33 6.00
N ILE A 117 -2.06 5.34 5.12
CA ILE A 117 -2.53 5.57 3.74
C ILE A 117 -3.92 6.23 3.78
N GLU A 118 -4.83 5.74 4.62
CA GLU A 118 -6.18 6.30 4.75
C GLU A 118 -6.16 7.72 5.29
N LEU A 119 -5.31 8.02 6.28
CA LEU A 119 -5.13 9.37 6.81
C LEU A 119 -4.64 10.34 5.72
N VAL A 120 -3.65 9.94 4.91
CA VAL A 120 -3.15 10.76 3.81
C VAL A 120 -4.23 10.99 2.76
N ILE A 121 -4.94 9.95 2.33
CA ILE A 121 -6.03 10.07 1.34
C ILE A 121 -7.18 10.95 1.89
N GLY A 122 -7.60 10.71 3.13
CA GLY A 122 -8.71 11.41 3.78
C GLY A 122 -8.44 12.91 3.95
N SER A 123 -7.19 13.27 4.21
CA SER A 123 -6.77 14.67 4.28
C SER A 123 -7.00 15.43 2.96
N ILE A 124 -6.98 14.73 1.81
CA ILE A 124 -7.14 15.30 0.47
C ILE A 124 -8.62 15.28 0.03
N GLY A 125 -9.40 14.31 0.51
CA GLY A 125 -10.79 14.07 0.11
C GLY A 125 -11.84 14.95 0.80
N ASN A 126 -11.57 15.50 1.99
CA ASN A 126 -12.43 16.50 2.62
C ASN A 126 -12.26 17.85 1.89
N ARG A 127 -13.11 18.09 0.89
CA ARG A 127 -13.37 19.37 0.23
C ARG A 127 -14.80 19.79 0.47
#